data_AF-A0A522A6X6-F1
#
_entry.id   AF-A0A522A6X6-F1
#
_cell.length_a   1.000
_cell.length_b   1.000
_cell.length_c   1.000
_cell.angle_alpha   90.00
_cell.angle_beta   90.00
_cell.angle_gamma   90.00
#
_symmetry.space_group_name_H-M   'P 1'
#
loop_
_entity.id
_entity.type
_entity.pdbx_description
1 polymer ?
#
loop_
_entity_poly.entity_id
_entity_poly.type
_entity_poly.pdbx_seq_one_letter_code
_entity_poly.pdbx_strand_id
1 'polypeptide(L)'
;MTRASKPAPQATPARQRPGNGGNYAPTHPLRGARGFITADCNEGISLSNLYIVVDSPEIWAPYHSAEEVVPSKDYLSRPEYRAPGVQVYNFCGDCSYRSEGYYCSLLAEARGQKVLPSVRTLNELSAGATIKLSNELLR
;
A
#
# COMPACT_ATOMS: atom_id res chain seq x y z
N MET A 1 -53.78 -6.47 2.39
CA MET A 1 -52.63 -6.42 3.32
C MET A 1 -52.45 -7.80 3.93
N THR A 2 -51.55 -8.64 3.39
CA THR A 2 -51.12 -9.87 4.08
C THR A 2 -49.65 -10.11 3.77
N ARG A 3 -48.83 -9.99 4.81
CA ARG A 3 -47.37 -10.02 4.79
C ARG A 3 -46.90 -11.48 4.81
N ALA A 4 -46.21 -11.93 3.76
CA ALA A 4 -45.54 -13.22 3.75
C ALA A 4 -44.36 -13.20 4.74
N SER A 5 -44.42 -14.06 5.77
CA SER A 5 -43.33 -14.23 6.74
C SER A 5 -42.31 -15.23 6.18
N LYS A 6 -41.06 -14.79 6.05
CA LYS A 6 -39.93 -15.59 5.58
C LYS A 6 -39.44 -16.50 6.73
N PRO A 7 -39.19 -17.82 6.51
CA PRO A 7 -38.69 -18.69 7.58
C PRO A 7 -37.18 -18.51 7.83
N ALA A 8 -36.76 -18.74 9.07
CA ALA A 8 -35.38 -18.66 9.53
C ALA A 8 -34.51 -19.82 9.00
N PRO A 9 -33.20 -19.61 8.73
CA PRO A 9 -32.32 -20.67 8.25
C PRO A 9 -31.90 -21.61 9.39
N GLN A 10 -32.00 -22.92 9.15
CA GLN A 10 -31.51 -23.97 10.05
C GLN A 10 -29.98 -24.11 9.93
N ALA A 11 -29.30 -24.32 11.05
CA ALA A 11 -27.84 -24.49 11.12
C ALA A 11 -27.42 -25.93 10.77
N THR A 12 -26.45 -26.08 9.86
CA THR A 12 -25.86 -27.36 9.46
C THR A 12 -24.65 -27.70 10.36
N PRO A 13 -24.46 -28.96 10.79
CA PRO A 13 -23.38 -29.32 11.71
C PRO A 13 -21.99 -29.36 11.05
N ALA A 14 -20.96 -29.10 11.86
CA ALA A 14 -19.55 -29.04 11.49
C ALA A 14 -18.99 -30.40 11.02
N ARG A 15 -18.36 -30.41 9.83
CA ARG A 15 -17.67 -31.59 9.27
C ARG A 15 -16.20 -31.58 9.71
N GLN A 16 -15.77 -32.64 10.39
CA GLN A 16 -14.38 -32.86 10.83
C GLN A 16 -13.45 -33.11 9.62
N ARG A 17 -12.21 -32.59 9.68
CA ARG A 17 -11.14 -32.81 8.69
C ARG A 17 -10.39 -34.12 8.97
N PRO A 18 -10.16 -34.99 7.97
CA PRO A 18 -9.20 -36.07 8.10
C PRO A 18 -7.75 -35.57 7.94
N GLY A 19 -6.82 -36.25 8.61
CA GLY A 19 -5.42 -35.88 8.78
C GLY A 19 -4.62 -35.83 7.47
N ASN A 20 -3.64 -34.92 7.45
CA ASN A 20 -2.72 -34.74 6.34
C ASN A 20 -1.38 -35.38 6.68
N GLY A 21 -1.12 -36.57 6.12
CA GLY A 21 0.21 -37.14 5.99
C GLY A 21 0.69 -36.94 4.56
N GLY A 22 1.89 -36.37 4.38
CA GLY A 22 2.51 -36.24 3.05
C GLY A 22 3.45 -35.07 2.89
N ASN A 23 4.70 -35.28 3.30
CA ASN A 23 5.94 -34.94 2.58
C ASN A 23 5.97 -33.67 1.72
N TYR A 24 6.54 -32.58 2.24
CA TYR A 24 7.43 -31.69 1.49
C TYR A 24 8.49 -31.11 2.44
N ALA A 25 9.70 -31.66 2.38
CA ALA A 25 10.89 -31.01 2.91
C ALA A 25 11.51 -30.14 1.81
N PRO A 26 11.98 -28.93 2.14
CA PRO A 26 13.22 -28.44 1.60
C PRO A 26 14.28 -28.43 2.71
N THR A 27 15.37 -29.09 2.38
CA THR A 27 16.65 -29.17 3.08
C THR A 27 17.14 -27.81 3.57
N HIS A 28 17.35 -27.69 4.88
CA HIS A 28 18.29 -26.72 5.44
C HIS A 28 19.68 -26.91 4.82
N PRO A 29 20.35 -25.86 4.34
CA PRO A 29 21.80 -25.87 4.19
C PRO A 29 22.45 -25.60 5.56
N LEU A 30 23.47 -26.40 5.84
CA LEU A 30 24.24 -26.40 7.07
C LEU A 30 25.10 -25.15 7.24
N ARG A 31 25.23 -24.78 8.52
CA ARG A 31 26.25 -23.93 9.16
C ARG A 31 27.61 -23.90 8.43
N GLY A 32 28.04 -22.67 8.10
CA GLY A 32 29.44 -22.24 8.23
C GLY A 32 30.26 -22.11 6.95
N ALA A 33 30.19 -20.94 6.30
CA ALA A 33 31.36 -20.28 5.71
C ALA A 33 31.02 -18.85 5.28
N ARG A 34 31.77 -17.90 5.87
CA ARG A 34 32.16 -16.60 5.28
C ARG A 34 31.06 -15.62 4.88
N GLY A 35 30.82 -14.68 5.80
CA GLY A 35 30.74 -13.24 5.48
C GLY A 35 29.76 -12.84 4.39
N PHE A 36 28.47 -12.86 4.72
CA PHE A 36 27.55 -11.85 4.21
C PHE A 36 26.97 -11.13 5.42
N ILE A 37 27.40 -9.88 5.59
CA ILE A 37 26.74 -8.87 6.40
C ILE A 37 25.23 -8.94 6.20
N THR A 38 24.50 -9.54 7.15
CA THR A 38 23.19 -8.98 7.50
C THR A 38 23.53 -7.60 8.03
N ALA A 39 23.30 -6.57 7.22
CA ALA A 39 23.23 -5.23 7.76
C ALA A 39 22.00 -5.22 8.67
N ASP A 40 22.25 -5.42 9.97
CA ASP A 40 21.41 -4.92 11.03
C ASP A 40 21.32 -3.40 10.85
N CYS A 41 20.38 -2.95 10.03
CA CYS A 41 20.00 -1.55 9.93
C CYS A 41 19.08 -1.19 11.11
N ASN A 42 19.50 -1.48 12.35
CA ASN A 42 18.75 -1.12 13.54
C ASN A 42 19.62 -0.49 14.62
N GLU A 43 20.51 0.42 14.22
CA GLU A 43 20.88 1.56 15.06
C GLU A 43 20.94 2.82 14.20
N GLY A 44 19.98 3.73 14.40
CA GLY A 44 20.10 5.13 13.97
C GLY A 44 19.24 5.64 12.82
N ILE A 45 18.26 4.89 12.31
CA ILE A 45 17.24 5.44 11.40
C ILE A 45 15.89 5.33 12.09
N SER A 46 15.28 6.46 12.45
CA SER A 46 13.84 6.51 12.66
C SER A 46 13.20 6.10 11.32
N LEU A 47 12.86 4.82 11.16
CA LEU A 47 12.22 4.29 9.95
C LEU A 47 10.96 5.12 9.69
N SER A 48 11.05 6.04 8.74
CA SER A 48 9.91 6.81 8.30
C SER A 48 8.97 5.84 7.59
N ASN A 49 7.84 5.52 8.22
CA ASN A 49 6.78 4.73 7.59
C ASN A 49 6.44 5.37 6.23
N LEU A 50 6.40 4.56 5.17
CA LEU A 50 6.13 4.98 3.80
C LEU A 50 4.99 4.15 3.21
N TYR A 51 4.05 4.81 2.54
CA TYR A 51 3.05 4.17 1.70
C TYR A 51 3.23 4.57 0.25
N ILE A 52 3.32 3.59 -0.63
CA ILE A 52 3.37 3.76 -2.07
C ILE A 52 1.97 3.45 -2.62
N VAL A 53 1.21 4.48 -2.97
CA VAL A 53 -0.17 4.34 -3.42
C VAL A 53 -0.23 4.22 -4.94
N VAL A 54 -0.86 3.16 -5.44
CA VAL A 54 -0.94 2.83 -6.88
C VAL A 54 -2.37 2.45 -7.27
N ASP A 55 -2.75 2.66 -8.52
CA ASP A 55 -4.04 2.22 -9.06
C ASP A 55 -4.03 0.74 -9.49
N SER A 56 -2.89 0.27 -10.01
CA SER A 56 -2.70 -1.05 -10.61
C SER A 56 -1.51 -1.76 -9.95
N PRO A 57 -1.69 -2.41 -8.78
CA PRO A 57 -0.59 -3.03 -8.02
C PRO A 57 0.12 -4.16 -8.77
N GLU A 58 -0.54 -4.79 -9.75
CA GLU A 58 0.03 -5.85 -10.58
C GLU A 58 1.27 -5.42 -11.39
N ILE A 59 1.35 -4.15 -11.77
CA ILE A 59 2.50 -3.59 -12.50
C ILE A 59 3.74 -3.52 -11.58
N TRP A 60 3.52 -3.35 -10.29
CA TRP A 60 4.55 -3.15 -9.27
C TRP A 60 5.01 -4.45 -8.62
N ALA A 61 4.24 -5.54 -8.77
CA ALA A 61 4.51 -6.86 -8.20
C ALA A 61 5.94 -7.42 -8.42
N PRO A 62 6.63 -7.17 -9.56
CA PRO A 62 8.00 -7.67 -9.75
C PRO A 62 9.09 -6.90 -8.98
N TYR A 63 8.78 -5.70 -8.49
CA TYR A 63 9.78 -4.71 -8.08
C TYR A 63 9.80 -4.42 -6.57
N HIS A 64 8.94 -5.06 -5.76
CA HIS A 64 8.80 -4.69 -4.34
C HIS A 64 8.45 -5.85 -3.41
N SER A 65 8.90 -5.74 -2.15
CA SER A 65 8.44 -6.56 -1.03
C SER A 65 7.05 -6.07 -0.62
N ALA A 66 5.99 -6.78 -1.04
CA ALA A 66 4.53 -6.59 -0.85
C ALA A 66 3.99 -5.54 0.17
N GLU A 67 4.70 -5.26 1.26
CA GLU A 67 4.27 -4.53 2.45
C GLU A 67 4.10 -3.01 2.26
N GLU A 68 4.83 -2.36 1.34
CA GLU A 68 4.76 -0.89 1.19
C GLU A 68 3.83 -0.37 0.06
N VAL A 69 3.38 -1.23 -0.86
CA VAL A 69 2.53 -0.83 -1.99
C VAL A 69 1.07 -1.05 -1.63
N VAL A 70 0.30 0.03 -1.70
CA VAL A 70 -1.08 0.08 -1.28
C VAL A 70 -1.95 0.42 -2.49
N PRO A 71 -2.96 -0.42 -2.82
CA PRO A 71 -3.95 -0.04 -3.83
C PRO A 71 -4.69 1.24 -3.41
N SER A 72 -4.94 2.15 -4.36
CA SER A 72 -5.64 3.43 -4.14
C SER A 72 -6.96 3.25 -3.35
N LYS A 73 -7.74 2.25 -3.74
CA LYS A 73 -9.04 1.91 -3.13
C LYS A 73 -8.90 1.49 -1.66
N ASP A 74 -7.84 0.74 -1.36
CA ASP A 74 -7.54 0.28 -0.01
C ASP A 74 -7.08 1.45 0.87
N TYR A 75 -6.22 2.32 0.33
CA TYR A 75 -5.75 3.51 1.02
C TYR A 75 -6.89 4.48 1.41
N LEU A 76 -7.88 4.63 0.53
CA LEU A 76 -9.07 5.47 0.75
C LEU A 76 -10.02 4.88 1.80
N SER A 77 -10.19 3.56 1.82
CA SER A 77 -11.26 2.90 2.59
C SER A 77 -10.80 2.28 3.91
N ARG A 78 -9.58 1.72 3.96
CA ARG A 78 -9.13 0.91 5.10
C ARG A 78 -8.57 1.77 6.24
N PRO A 79 -8.92 1.46 7.50
CA PRO A 79 -8.51 2.25 8.65
C PRO A 79 -7.03 2.10 9.01
N GLU A 80 -6.38 1.02 8.58
CA GLU A 80 -4.96 0.73 8.83
C GLU A 80 -4.00 1.78 8.26
N TYR A 81 -4.40 2.50 7.21
CA TYR A 81 -3.58 3.55 6.56
C TYR A 81 -3.84 4.96 7.10
N ARG A 82 -4.45 5.09 8.28
CA ARG A 82 -4.82 6.40 8.86
C ARG A 82 -3.77 7.01 9.77
N ALA A 83 -2.68 6.29 10.06
CA ALA A 83 -1.66 6.76 10.99
C ALA A 83 -1.04 8.10 10.53
N PRO A 84 -0.96 9.13 11.38
CA PRO A 84 -0.31 10.40 11.04
C PRO A 84 1.21 10.23 10.97
N GLY A 85 1.91 11.22 10.39
CA GLY A 85 3.38 11.22 10.35
C GLY A 85 3.99 10.21 9.36
N VAL A 86 3.16 9.53 8.57
CA VAL A 86 3.57 8.62 7.49
C VAL A 86 3.82 9.43 6.22
N GLN A 87 4.80 9.02 5.42
CA GLN A 87 5.06 9.56 4.10
C GLN A 87 4.24 8.80 3.04
N VAL A 88 3.64 9.51 2.10
CA VAL A 88 2.75 8.92 1.09
C VAL A 88 3.24 9.33 -0.29
N TYR A 89 3.58 8.35 -1.13
CA TYR A 89 3.92 8.57 -2.53
C TYR A 89 2.75 8.15 -3.39
N ASN A 90 2.13 9.12 -4.04
CA ASN A 90 1.00 8.88 -4.91
C ASN A 90 1.49 8.67 -6.35
N PHE A 91 1.47 7.41 -6.79
CA PHE A 91 1.78 6.99 -8.15
C PHE A 91 0.53 6.54 -8.91
N CYS A 92 -0.65 7.03 -8.53
CA CYS A 92 -1.84 6.81 -9.34
C CYS A 92 -1.64 7.45 -10.72
N GLY A 93 -2.02 6.74 -11.78
CA GLY A 93 -1.86 7.22 -13.16
C GLY A 93 -2.69 8.46 -13.46
N ASP A 94 -3.84 8.62 -12.79
CA ASP A 94 -4.68 9.82 -12.88
C ASP A 94 -4.76 10.57 -11.54
N CYS A 95 -4.22 11.79 -11.52
CA CYS A 95 -4.26 12.71 -10.39
C CYS A 95 -5.05 14.00 -10.70
N SER A 96 -5.92 13.97 -11.71
CA SER A 96 -6.79 15.09 -12.08
C SER A 96 -7.85 15.38 -11.01
N TYR A 97 -8.45 16.58 -11.05
CA TYR A 97 -9.47 16.96 -10.07
C TYR A 97 -10.63 15.94 -10.04
N ARG A 98 -10.97 15.46 -8.83
CA ARG A 98 -11.95 14.40 -8.55
C ARG A 98 -11.55 12.98 -8.97
N SER A 99 -10.31 12.73 -9.38
CA SER A 99 -9.81 11.37 -9.57
C SER A 99 -9.57 10.66 -8.23
N GLU A 100 -9.43 9.33 -8.26
CA GLU A 100 -9.03 8.56 -7.07
C GLU A 100 -7.67 9.00 -6.54
N GLY A 101 -6.69 9.24 -7.42
CA GLY A 101 -5.37 9.73 -7.04
C GLY A 101 -5.44 11.09 -6.35
N TYR A 102 -6.26 12.01 -6.84
CA TYR A 102 -6.46 13.30 -6.21
C TYR A 102 -7.02 13.18 -4.79
N TYR A 103 -8.00 12.30 -4.59
CA TYR A 103 -8.55 12.04 -3.27
C TYR A 103 -7.55 11.37 -2.32
N CYS A 104 -6.64 10.55 -2.83
CA CYS A 104 -5.56 9.98 -2.00
C CYS A 104 -4.68 11.09 -1.41
N SER A 105 -4.27 12.07 -2.22
CA SER A 105 -3.46 13.20 -1.73
C SER A 105 -4.24 14.08 -0.73
N LEU A 106 -5.52 14.38 -1.00
CA LEU A 106 -6.37 15.13 -0.06
C LEU A 106 -6.49 14.44 1.30
N LEU A 107 -6.75 13.14 1.26
CA LEU A 107 -6.98 12.36 2.46
C LEU A 107 -5.68 12.20 3.26
N ALA A 108 -4.53 12.10 2.58
CA ALA A 108 -3.23 12.09 3.22
C ALA A 108 -2.97 13.38 4.02
N GLU A 109 -3.13 14.55 3.39
CA GLU A 109 -2.94 15.84 4.08
C GLU A 109 -3.90 16.00 5.25
N ALA A 110 -5.18 15.62 5.08
CA ALA A 110 -6.18 15.67 6.15
C ALA A 110 -5.85 14.75 7.34
N ARG A 111 -5.11 13.66 7.10
CA ARG A 111 -4.62 12.72 8.13
C ARG A 111 -3.33 13.18 8.81
N GLY A 112 -2.75 14.32 8.40
CA GLY A 112 -1.42 14.74 8.87
C GLY A 112 -0.30 13.86 8.34
N GLN A 113 -0.49 13.27 7.16
CA GLN A 113 0.53 12.51 6.43
C GLN A 113 1.21 13.42 5.42
N LYS A 114 2.49 13.14 5.12
CA LYS A 114 3.26 13.93 4.17
C LYS A 114 3.18 13.29 2.79
N VAL A 115 2.37 13.85 1.89
CA VAL A 115 2.16 13.30 0.54
C VAL A 115 3.00 13.99 -0.53
N LEU A 116 3.51 13.20 -1.47
CA LEU A 116 4.10 13.66 -2.72
C LEU A 116 3.36 13.05 -3.92
N PRO A 117 2.97 13.86 -4.92
CA PRO A 117 2.91 15.33 -4.89
C PRO A 117 1.84 15.83 -3.89
N SER A 118 2.05 17.05 -3.35
CA SER A 118 1.06 17.72 -2.49
C SER A 118 -0.22 18.06 -3.26
N VAL A 119 -1.35 18.24 -2.57
CA VAL A 119 -2.61 18.65 -3.21
C VAL A 119 -2.46 20.01 -3.87
N ARG A 120 -1.72 20.92 -3.22
CA ARG A 120 -1.39 22.21 -3.80
C ARG A 120 -0.64 22.05 -5.12
N THR A 121 0.37 21.18 -5.18
CA THR A 121 1.12 20.89 -6.40
C THR A 121 0.21 20.31 -7.49
N LEU A 122 -0.70 19.40 -7.15
CA LEU A 122 -1.67 18.85 -8.09
C LEU A 122 -2.61 19.93 -8.65
N ASN A 123 -3.11 20.82 -7.80
CA ASN A 123 -3.95 21.94 -8.23
C ASN A 123 -3.19 22.90 -9.16
N GLU A 124 -1.95 23.25 -8.82
CA GLU A 124 -1.09 24.09 -9.67
C GLU A 124 -0.86 23.44 -11.04
N LEU A 125 -0.53 22.15 -11.07
CA LEU A 125 -0.34 21.40 -12.31
C LEU A 125 -1.64 21.36 -13.16
N SER A 126 -2.79 21.16 -12.51
CA SER A 126 -4.09 21.16 -13.20
C SER A 126 -4.49 22.52 -13.77
N ALA A 127 -4.01 23.61 -13.17
CA ALA A 127 -4.21 24.97 -13.64
C ALA A 127 -3.24 25.38 -14.77
N GLY A 128 -2.42 24.45 -15.28
CA GLY A 128 -1.46 24.72 -16.34
C GLY A 128 -0.14 25.31 -15.85
N ALA A 129 0.23 25.13 -14.58
CA ALA A 129 1.54 25.55 -14.11
C ALA A 129 2.66 24.77 -14.84
N THR A 130 3.56 25.51 -15.49
CA THR A 130 4.76 24.93 -16.09
C THR A 130 5.78 24.63 -15.00
N ILE A 131 5.95 23.34 -14.69
CA ILE A 131 7.05 22.88 -13.82
C ILE A 131 8.35 23.00 -14.62
N LYS A 132 9.25 23.89 -14.18
CA LYS A 132 10.60 23.99 -14.74
C LYS A 132 11.48 22.93 -14.10
N LEU A 133 11.92 21.94 -14.87
CA LEU A 133 12.98 21.04 -14.46
C LEU A 133 14.31 21.82 -14.50
N SER A 134 14.88 22.11 -13.34
CA SER A 134 16.19 22.74 -13.23
C SER A 134 17.26 21.73 -13.68
N ASN A 135 17.87 22.00 -14.81
CA ASN A 135 18.87 21.12 -15.46
C ASN A 135 20.25 21.15 -14.77
N GLU A 136 20.33 21.54 -13.48
CA GLU A 136 21.59 21.76 -12.77
C GLU A 136 22.27 20.48 -12.26
N LEU A 137 21.67 19.31 -12.45
CA LEU A 137 22.27 18.00 -12.09
C LEU A 137 22.92 17.26 -13.27
N LEU A 138 23.03 17.90 -14.44
CA LEU A 138 23.72 17.36 -15.64
C LEU A 138 25.01 18.14 -15.99
N ARG A 139 25.67 18.75 -15.01
CA ARG A 139 26.98 19.40 -15.17
C ARG A 139 28.04 18.79 -14.28
#